data_AF-A0A8T4CZD4-F1
#
_entry.id   AF-A0A8T4CZD4-F1
#
_cell.length_a   1.000
_cell.length_b   1.000
_cell.length_c   1.000
_cell.angle_alpha   90.00
_cell.angle_beta   90.00
_cell.angle_gamma   90.00
#
_symmetry.space_group_name_H-M   'P 1'
#
loop_
_entity.id
_entity.type
_entity.pdbx_description
1 polymer ?
#
loop_
_entity_poly.entity_id
_entity_poly.type
_entity_poly.pdbx_seq_one_letter_code
_entity_poly.pdbx_strand_id
1 'polypeptide(L)'
;MFIATSLMHYKRPEVQKAIVEQASSKEVSVMFGPEKFGKRPDLIAYENDVLEFAKRKASSFHCSEELWRNPLLIKTGMSRKELDELRVGWDLILDIDCPDWEFSKLITHLFVKALNDHGINSVTTKFSGNKGFHIAVPFEAFPDVIPFKDDEGNLLNREVKDLFPEAPRKIAIYLLSFMTENYATIRDGGVDFDGHFFSLDYLKNIVTSSSQSLVAFQCSSCHSVLDSDFQKPRTVFRCSKCGHESHPTGNPDVIRCEKCSHPVEFQVEKSGCPRCGSMLAPERKPNLLAVIEVDTVLISSRHLYRMPFSLHEKSGLVSIPINNEDILSFEKSFAKPNKIRFDIPFLSRSSAVKGEASKLFVEAFDRTSVTEERKFTLRQEIPIPEDAIPEEFFPPCIQRIFAGLEDGKKRAMFVLVNFLRVSGWGKDQIEERLRLWNKNNDEALREQYIKGQLFQIKKGKGALPPPNCSNQDYYKSLLICNPDSFCSKIKNPAMYAKRKYELEQQAQKKQSKKKPSKKSETDKKPKKDAPKKSSKKTEKTTKEEN
;
A
#
# COMPACT_ATOMS: atom_id res chain seq x y z
N MET A 1 -2.31 33.41 -9.42
CA MET A 1 -2.87 33.08 -10.76
C MET A 1 -4.14 32.22 -10.67
N PHE A 2 -4.20 31.21 -9.80
CA PHE A 2 -5.34 30.26 -9.75
C PHE A 2 -6.69 30.85 -9.28
N ILE A 3 -6.70 31.86 -8.40
CA ILE A 3 -7.94 32.36 -7.77
C ILE A 3 -8.90 33.00 -8.79
N ALA A 4 -8.39 33.83 -9.71
CA ALA A 4 -9.23 34.49 -10.72
C ALA A 4 -9.90 33.46 -11.64
N THR A 5 -9.12 32.49 -12.13
CA THR A 5 -9.62 31.37 -12.95
C THR A 5 -10.67 30.55 -12.21
N SER A 6 -10.42 30.21 -10.95
CA SER A 6 -11.36 29.48 -10.10
C SER A 6 -12.68 30.22 -9.95
N LEU A 7 -12.63 31.50 -9.56
CA LEU A 7 -13.84 32.30 -9.36
C LEU A 7 -14.63 32.49 -10.66
N MET A 8 -13.95 32.76 -11.78
CA MET A 8 -14.61 32.88 -13.08
C MET A 8 -15.30 31.58 -13.51
N HIS A 9 -14.65 30.44 -13.24
CA HIS A 9 -15.18 29.13 -13.59
C HIS A 9 -16.39 28.74 -12.72
N TYR A 10 -16.25 28.82 -11.39
CA TYR A 10 -17.30 28.42 -10.46
C TYR A 10 -18.44 29.43 -10.31
N LYS A 11 -18.32 30.64 -10.89
CA LYS A 11 -19.45 31.58 -11.02
C LYS A 11 -20.50 31.12 -12.06
N ARG A 12 -20.15 30.21 -12.96
CA ARG A 12 -21.05 29.75 -14.03
C ARG A 12 -22.18 28.89 -13.46
N PRO A 13 -23.46 29.22 -13.70
CA PRO A 13 -24.60 28.45 -13.17
C PRO A 13 -24.55 26.96 -13.53
N GLU A 14 -24.14 26.62 -14.75
CA GLU A 14 -24.06 25.24 -15.22
C GLU A 14 -23.01 24.43 -14.46
N VAL A 15 -21.89 25.07 -14.09
CA VAL A 15 -20.85 24.45 -13.25
C VAL A 15 -21.38 24.21 -11.83
N GLN A 16 -22.07 25.19 -11.26
CA GLN A 16 -22.64 25.08 -9.91
C GLN A 16 -23.65 23.95 -9.85
N LYS A 17 -24.58 23.92 -10.80
CA LYS A 17 -25.60 22.88 -10.92
C LYS A 17 -24.98 21.49 -11.03
N ALA A 18 -24.01 21.30 -11.92
CA ALA A 18 -23.37 20.00 -12.10
C ALA A 18 -22.60 19.52 -10.85
N ILE A 19 -21.96 20.43 -10.11
CA ILE A 19 -21.28 20.11 -8.84
C ILE A 19 -22.30 19.71 -7.76
N VAL A 20 -23.43 20.42 -7.65
CA VAL A 20 -24.50 20.10 -6.69
C VAL A 20 -25.13 18.75 -7.01
N GLU A 21 -25.45 18.50 -8.28
CA GLU A 21 -26.00 17.22 -8.74
C GLU A 21 -25.05 16.06 -8.38
N GLN A 22 -23.74 16.25 -8.60
CA GLN A 22 -22.76 15.25 -8.20
C GLN A 22 -22.66 15.08 -6.69
N ALA A 23 -22.80 16.15 -5.90
CA ALA A 23 -22.67 16.12 -4.44
C ALA A 23 -23.83 15.40 -3.73
N SER A 24 -24.95 15.20 -4.43
CA SER A 24 -26.16 14.58 -3.86
C SER A 24 -25.85 13.24 -3.21
N SER A 25 -26.30 13.08 -1.95
CA SER A 25 -26.08 11.90 -1.10
C SER A 25 -24.61 11.51 -0.88
N LYS A 26 -23.63 12.38 -1.15
CA LYS A 26 -22.20 12.09 -0.95
C LYS A 26 -21.58 12.99 0.11
N GLU A 27 -20.55 12.47 0.78
CA GLU A 27 -19.69 13.28 1.63
C GLU A 27 -18.80 14.14 0.74
N VAL A 28 -18.75 15.46 0.99
CA VAL A 28 -17.97 16.40 0.21
C VAL A 28 -16.70 16.82 0.96
N SER A 29 -15.63 17.08 0.21
CA SER A 29 -14.51 17.88 0.67
C SER A 29 -14.09 18.89 -0.39
N VAL A 30 -13.91 20.13 0.04
CA VAL A 30 -13.48 21.23 -0.80
C VAL A 30 -11.99 21.44 -0.63
N MET A 31 -11.23 21.50 -1.72
CA MET A 31 -9.82 21.87 -1.67
C MET A 31 -9.69 23.39 -1.75
N PHE A 32 -8.85 23.99 -0.91
CA PHE A 32 -8.55 25.42 -0.90
C PHE A 32 -7.08 25.63 -1.28
N GLY A 33 -6.84 25.92 -2.56
CA GLY A 33 -5.49 25.95 -3.13
C GLY A 33 -4.87 24.56 -3.27
N PRO A 34 -3.55 24.44 -3.48
CA PRO A 34 -2.89 23.15 -3.74
C PRO A 34 -2.59 22.31 -2.48
N GLU A 35 -2.85 22.81 -1.28
CA GLU A 35 -2.29 22.21 -0.05
C GLU A 35 -3.30 21.91 1.07
N LYS A 36 -4.55 22.37 0.98
CA LYS A 36 -5.48 22.27 2.11
C LYS A 36 -6.86 21.76 1.69
N PHE A 37 -7.26 20.62 2.25
CA PHE A 37 -8.64 20.17 2.20
C PHE A 37 -9.48 20.81 3.32
N GLY A 38 -10.76 21.01 3.04
CA GLY A 38 -11.77 21.43 4.00
C GLY A 38 -12.03 20.36 5.05
N LYS A 39 -12.71 20.76 6.13
CA LYS A 39 -13.13 19.82 7.18
C LYS A 39 -14.16 18.84 6.62
N ARG A 40 -14.24 17.68 7.24
CA ARG A 40 -15.10 16.55 6.86
C ARG A 40 -15.82 15.99 8.10
N PRO A 41 -17.07 15.52 7.98
CA PRO A 41 -17.90 15.54 6.76
C PRO A 41 -18.37 16.95 6.41
N ASP A 42 -18.68 17.17 5.14
CA ASP A 42 -19.28 18.40 4.63
C ASP A 42 -20.27 18.06 3.49
N LEU A 43 -21.09 19.02 3.10
CA LEU A 43 -22.07 18.88 2.01
C LEU A 43 -22.11 20.12 1.11
N ILE A 44 -22.61 19.93 -0.10
CA ILE A 44 -23.02 21.01 -1.01
C ILE A 44 -24.46 20.72 -1.38
N ALA A 45 -25.39 21.57 -0.94
CA ALA A 45 -26.82 21.39 -1.16
C ALA A 45 -27.39 22.39 -2.15
N TYR A 46 -26.79 23.58 -2.25
CA TYR A 46 -27.28 24.66 -3.08
C TYR A 46 -26.20 25.15 -4.06
N GLU A 47 -26.61 25.60 -5.24
CA GLU A 47 -25.69 26.11 -6.28
C GLU A 47 -24.80 27.25 -5.75
N ASN A 48 -25.37 28.14 -4.94
CA ASN A 48 -24.63 29.24 -4.35
C ASN A 48 -23.52 28.80 -3.38
N ASP A 49 -23.60 27.60 -2.79
CA ASP A 49 -22.54 27.07 -1.92
C ASP A 49 -21.21 26.97 -2.69
N VAL A 50 -21.28 26.53 -3.95
CA VAL A 50 -20.12 26.41 -4.84
C VAL A 50 -19.45 27.76 -5.05
N LEU A 51 -20.25 28.82 -5.25
CA LEU A 51 -19.75 30.18 -5.40
C LEU A 51 -19.15 30.72 -4.10
N GLU A 52 -19.78 30.46 -2.94
CA GLU A 52 -19.24 30.87 -1.64
C GLU A 52 -17.91 30.18 -1.32
N PHE A 53 -17.79 28.89 -1.66
CA PHE A 53 -16.51 28.19 -1.60
C PHE A 53 -15.46 28.80 -2.53
N ALA A 54 -15.84 29.14 -3.77
CA ALA A 54 -14.94 29.79 -4.72
C ALA A 54 -14.44 31.16 -4.22
N LYS A 55 -15.31 31.99 -3.62
CA LYS A 55 -14.93 33.26 -2.96
C LYS A 55 -13.91 33.05 -1.84
N ARG A 56 -13.99 31.90 -1.16
CA ARG A 56 -13.04 31.46 -0.13
C ARG A 56 -11.79 30.78 -0.70
N LYS A 57 -11.51 30.95 -2.00
CA LYS A 57 -10.36 30.39 -2.71
C LYS A 57 -10.40 28.86 -2.86
N ALA A 58 -11.60 28.27 -2.96
CA ALA A 58 -11.72 26.88 -3.36
C ALA A 58 -11.05 26.66 -4.71
N SER A 59 -10.32 25.56 -4.83
CA SER A 59 -9.68 25.12 -6.05
C SER A 59 -10.44 24.01 -6.73
N SER A 60 -10.94 23.05 -5.97
CA SER A 60 -11.68 21.90 -6.50
C SER A 60 -12.64 21.32 -5.47
N PHE A 61 -13.58 20.53 -5.98
CA PHE A 61 -14.58 19.84 -5.20
C PHE A 61 -14.43 18.34 -5.38
N HIS A 62 -14.52 17.61 -4.27
CA HIS A 62 -14.35 16.16 -4.22
C HIS A 62 -15.51 15.54 -3.46
N CYS A 63 -15.96 14.35 -3.86
CA CYS A 63 -17.02 13.60 -3.21
C CYS A 63 -16.66 12.15 -2.97
N SER A 64 -17.35 11.53 -2.02
CA SER A 64 -17.22 10.10 -1.74
C SER A 64 -17.77 9.22 -2.86
N GLU A 65 -17.17 8.04 -3.00
CA GLU A 65 -17.76 6.94 -3.78
C GLU A 65 -18.99 6.37 -3.08
N GLU A 66 -18.96 6.33 -1.74
CA GLU A 66 -20.06 5.93 -0.88
C GLU A 66 -21.22 6.95 -0.95
N LEU A 67 -22.44 6.41 -0.94
CA LEU A 67 -23.70 7.14 -0.86
C LEU A 67 -24.28 7.02 0.55
N TRP A 68 -24.67 8.13 1.12
CA TRP A 68 -25.08 8.25 2.52
C TRP A 68 -26.50 8.77 2.63
N ARG A 69 -27.26 8.23 3.60
CA ARG A 69 -28.57 8.77 3.97
C ARG A 69 -28.44 10.23 4.44
N ASN A 70 -27.42 10.51 5.25
CA ASN A 70 -27.03 11.86 5.66
C ASN A 70 -25.52 11.90 5.92
N PRO A 71 -24.72 12.52 5.02
CA PRO A 71 -23.27 12.59 5.17
C PRO A 71 -22.80 13.26 6.47
N LEU A 72 -23.57 14.19 7.05
CA LEU A 72 -23.18 14.91 8.27
C LEU A 72 -23.20 14.02 9.53
N LEU A 73 -23.82 12.85 9.46
CA LEU A 73 -23.81 11.90 10.57
C LEU A 73 -22.48 11.15 10.70
N ILE A 74 -21.63 11.18 9.67
CA ILE A 74 -20.35 10.47 9.65
C ILE A 74 -19.40 11.05 10.69
N LYS A 75 -18.81 10.18 11.51
CA LYS A 75 -17.80 10.56 12.52
C LYS A 75 -16.51 9.80 12.28
N THR A 76 -15.39 10.49 12.49
CA THR A 76 -14.08 9.85 12.46
C THR A 76 -13.98 8.79 13.56
N GLY A 77 -13.65 7.56 13.17
CA GLY A 77 -13.51 6.43 14.09
C GLY A 77 -14.77 5.56 14.22
N MET A 78 -15.80 5.79 13.42
CA MET A 78 -16.92 4.85 13.30
C MET A 78 -16.44 3.44 12.93
N SER A 79 -17.07 2.45 13.53
CA SER A 79 -16.94 1.04 13.15
C SER A 79 -17.56 0.79 11.78
N ARG A 80 -17.20 -0.35 11.18
CA ARG A 80 -17.78 -0.77 9.89
C ARG A 80 -19.31 -0.85 9.95
N LYS A 81 -19.85 -1.46 11.00
CA LYS A 81 -21.29 -1.60 11.19
C LYS A 81 -22.02 -0.25 11.24
N GLU A 82 -21.47 0.73 11.96
CA GLU A 82 -22.06 2.08 12.05
C GLU A 82 -22.04 2.80 10.69
N LEU A 83 -20.98 2.60 9.88
CA LEU A 83 -20.94 3.14 8.52
C LEU A 83 -21.97 2.46 7.62
N ASP A 84 -22.10 1.14 7.71
CA ASP A 84 -23.05 0.35 6.90
C ASP A 84 -24.52 0.73 7.21
N GLU A 85 -24.84 1.07 8.45
CA GLU A 85 -26.16 1.58 8.86
C GLU A 85 -26.50 2.95 8.22
N LEU A 86 -25.49 3.78 7.95
CA LEU A 86 -25.66 5.09 7.29
C LEU A 86 -25.60 5.00 5.76
N ARG A 87 -24.94 3.97 5.22
CA ARG A 87 -24.71 3.82 3.79
C ARG A 87 -25.97 3.32 3.09
N VAL A 88 -26.32 3.99 1.99
CA VAL A 88 -27.44 3.60 1.12
C VAL A 88 -26.97 2.94 -0.17
N GLY A 89 -25.69 3.09 -0.52
CA GLY A 89 -25.07 2.50 -1.70
C GLY A 89 -23.65 3.02 -1.89
N TRP A 90 -23.04 2.71 -3.03
CA TRP A 90 -21.74 3.24 -3.44
C TRP A 90 -21.62 3.12 -4.96
N ASP A 91 -21.00 4.09 -5.61
CA ASP A 91 -20.69 4.01 -7.04
C ASP A 91 -19.31 3.39 -7.23
N LEU A 92 -19.11 2.60 -8.29
CA LEU A 92 -17.78 2.11 -8.65
C LEU A 92 -17.04 3.22 -9.37
N ILE A 93 -15.95 3.74 -8.80
CA ILE A 93 -15.06 4.70 -9.47
C ILE A 93 -13.68 4.05 -9.66
N LEU A 94 -13.31 3.83 -10.92
CA LEU A 94 -11.96 3.40 -11.30
C LEU A 94 -11.13 4.65 -11.62
N ASP A 95 -10.19 5.00 -10.73
CA ASP A 95 -9.24 6.09 -10.97
C ASP A 95 -7.99 5.52 -11.65
N ILE A 96 -7.83 5.84 -12.93
CA ILE A 96 -6.75 5.37 -13.79
C ILE A 96 -5.70 6.48 -13.86
N ASP A 97 -4.61 6.33 -13.12
CA ASP A 97 -3.44 7.20 -13.25
C ASP A 97 -2.27 6.42 -13.87
N CYS A 98 -1.70 6.99 -14.92
CA CYS A 98 -0.50 6.46 -15.56
C CYS A 98 0.47 7.62 -15.80
N PRO A 99 1.79 7.41 -15.59
CA PRO A 99 2.79 8.44 -15.90
C PRO A 99 2.71 8.93 -17.35
N ASP A 100 2.29 8.05 -18.26
CA ASP A 100 2.16 8.29 -19.69
C ASP A 100 0.71 8.54 -20.12
N TRP A 101 0.55 9.54 -20.99
CA TRP A 101 -0.76 10.01 -21.44
C TRP A 101 -1.43 9.09 -22.46
N GLU A 102 -0.68 8.58 -23.44
CA GLU A 102 -1.22 7.70 -24.48
C GLU A 102 -1.60 6.36 -23.88
N PHE A 103 -0.75 5.85 -22.97
CA PHE A 103 -1.05 4.62 -22.24
C PHE A 103 -2.25 4.81 -21.30
N SER A 104 -2.42 5.95 -20.63
CA SER A 104 -3.60 6.23 -19.80
C SER A 104 -4.90 6.17 -20.60
N LYS A 105 -4.93 6.77 -21.80
CA LYS A 105 -6.10 6.69 -22.70
C LYS A 105 -6.42 5.25 -23.09
N LEU A 106 -5.40 4.50 -23.52
CA LEU A 106 -5.58 3.10 -23.93
C LEU A 106 -6.12 2.24 -22.78
N ILE A 107 -5.51 2.31 -21.60
CA ILE A 107 -5.97 1.54 -20.44
C ILE A 107 -7.40 1.91 -20.05
N THR A 108 -7.73 3.19 -20.09
CA THR A 108 -9.09 3.66 -19.80
C THR A 108 -10.08 3.07 -20.82
N HIS A 109 -9.74 3.10 -22.11
CA HIS A 109 -10.53 2.46 -23.16
C HIS A 109 -10.73 0.97 -22.92
N LEU A 110 -9.66 0.23 -22.56
CA LEU A 110 -9.74 -1.21 -22.28
C LEU A 110 -10.59 -1.53 -21.05
N PHE A 111 -10.55 -0.70 -20.00
CA PHE A 111 -11.43 -0.88 -18.85
C PHE A 111 -12.90 -0.66 -19.20
N VAL A 112 -13.21 0.37 -20.00
CA VAL A 112 -14.57 0.60 -20.50
C VAL A 112 -15.03 -0.57 -21.35
N LYS A 113 -14.18 -1.03 -22.28
CA LYS A 113 -14.45 -2.23 -23.08
C LYS A 113 -14.69 -3.46 -22.20
N ALA A 114 -13.86 -3.68 -21.18
CA ALA A 114 -14.04 -4.77 -20.23
C ALA A 114 -15.40 -4.67 -19.52
N LEU A 115 -15.79 -3.51 -18.99
CA LEU A 115 -17.10 -3.33 -18.35
C LEU A 115 -18.26 -3.59 -19.31
N ASN A 116 -18.16 -3.15 -20.57
CA ASN A 116 -19.16 -3.40 -21.60
C ASN A 116 -19.28 -4.90 -21.95
N ASP A 117 -18.16 -5.64 -22.01
CA ASP A 117 -18.14 -7.10 -22.23
C ASP A 117 -18.78 -7.89 -21.06
N HIS A 118 -18.97 -7.24 -19.91
CA HIS A 118 -19.77 -7.76 -18.79
C HIS A 118 -21.25 -7.37 -18.85
N GLY A 119 -21.68 -6.67 -19.91
CA GLY A 119 -23.06 -6.28 -20.16
C GLY A 119 -23.48 -4.97 -19.49
N ILE A 120 -22.54 -4.18 -18.97
CA ILE A 120 -22.83 -2.92 -18.29
C ILE A 120 -22.87 -1.80 -19.34
N ASN A 121 -24.04 -1.18 -19.54
CA ASN A 121 -24.20 -0.10 -20.52
C ASN A 121 -24.14 1.29 -19.88
N SER A 122 -24.28 1.37 -18.55
CA SER A 122 -24.25 2.64 -17.79
C SER A 122 -22.84 3.14 -17.46
N VAL A 123 -21.81 2.65 -18.16
CA VAL A 123 -20.41 3.07 -17.97
C VAL A 123 -20.23 4.50 -18.44
N THR A 124 -19.72 5.37 -17.57
CA THR A 124 -19.38 6.77 -17.92
C THR A 124 -17.92 7.06 -17.65
N THR A 125 -17.33 7.96 -18.42
CA THR A 125 -15.91 8.32 -18.30
C THR A 125 -15.74 9.82 -18.17
N LYS A 126 -14.75 10.25 -17.38
CA LYS A 126 -14.31 11.65 -17.34
C LYS A 126 -12.80 11.76 -17.29
N PHE A 127 -12.27 12.81 -17.90
CA PHE A 127 -10.89 13.23 -17.69
C PHE A 127 -10.70 13.74 -16.25
N SER A 128 -9.64 13.33 -15.55
CA SER A 128 -9.41 13.71 -14.15
C SER A 128 -8.90 15.15 -13.96
N GLY A 129 -8.42 15.78 -15.05
CA GLY A 129 -7.87 17.12 -15.06
C GLY A 129 -6.35 17.17 -15.23
N ASN A 130 -5.64 16.03 -15.23
CA ASN A 130 -4.19 16.00 -15.43
C ASN A 130 -3.72 14.98 -16.48
N LYS A 131 -3.48 13.74 -16.08
CA LYS A 131 -2.96 12.66 -16.93
C LYS A 131 -3.79 11.39 -16.88
N GLY A 132 -4.83 11.35 -16.05
CA GLY A 132 -5.68 10.19 -15.82
C GLY A 132 -7.13 10.41 -16.17
N PHE A 133 -7.91 9.34 -15.99
CA PHE A 133 -9.35 9.31 -16.22
C PHE A 133 -10.04 8.61 -15.05
N HIS A 134 -11.28 8.99 -14.79
CA HIS A 134 -12.15 8.21 -13.92
C HIS A 134 -13.19 7.52 -14.78
N ILE A 135 -13.37 6.22 -14.55
CA ILE A 135 -14.46 5.43 -15.11
C ILE A 135 -15.44 5.17 -14.00
N ALA A 136 -16.73 5.29 -14.28
CA ALA A 136 -17.77 5.20 -13.28
C ALA A 136 -18.90 4.26 -13.71
N VAL A 137 -19.35 3.43 -12.76
CA VAL A 137 -20.60 2.67 -12.86
C VAL A 137 -21.48 3.05 -11.65
N PRO A 138 -22.70 3.55 -11.88
CA PRO A 138 -23.59 3.98 -10.80
C PRO A 138 -24.10 2.79 -9.98
N PHE A 139 -24.34 3.01 -8.68
CA PHE A 139 -24.86 1.98 -7.76
C PHE A 139 -26.13 1.28 -8.27
N GLU A 140 -26.98 2.02 -8.99
CA GLU A 140 -28.24 1.54 -9.54
C GLU A 140 -28.05 0.38 -10.54
N ALA A 141 -26.87 0.26 -11.16
CA ALA A 141 -26.53 -0.84 -12.06
C ALA A 141 -26.27 -2.17 -11.31
N PHE A 142 -26.01 -2.12 -10.00
CA PHE A 142 -25.56 -3.27 -9.22
C PHE A 142 -26.73 -4.17 -8.80
N PRO A 143 -26.51 -5.48 -8.63
CA PRO A 143 -27.49 -6.34 -7.97
C PRO A 143 -27.73 -5.89 -6.52
N ASP A 144 -28.87 -6.23 -5.94
CA ASP A 144 -29.15 -5.94 -4.53
C ASP A 144 -28.31 -6.81 -3.60
N VAL A 145 -28.15 -8.08 -3.96
CA VAL A 145 -27.40 -9.08 -3.21
C VAL A 145 -26.50 -9.88 -4.12
N ILE A 146 -25.41 -10.38 -3.56
CA ILE A 146 -24.58 -11.40 -4.21
C ILE A 146 -24.48 -12.66 -3.32
N PRO A 147 -24.46 -13.85 -3.93
CA PRO A 147 -24.22 -15.08 -3.20
C PRO A 147 -22.75 -15.17 -2.76
N PHE A 148 -22.51 -15.73 -1.59
CA PHE A 148 -21.19 -15.96 -1.00
C PHE A 148 -21.18 -17.32 -0.29
N LYS A 149 -20.05 -18.02 -0.28
CA LYS A 149 -19.88 -19.24 0.52
C LYS A 149 -19.09 -18.92 1.78
N ASP A 150 -19.65 -19.25 2.94
CA ASP A 150 -18.90 -19.15 4.20
C ASP A 150 -17.79 -20.23 4.30
N ASP A 151 -17.02 -20.18 5.39
CA ASP A 151 -15.92 -21.11 5.65
C ASP A 151 -16.38 -22.58 5.76
N GLU A 152 -17.68 -22.79 5.97
CA GLU A 152 -18.34 -24.10 6.06
C GLU A 152 -18.98 -24.53 4.73
N GLY A 153 -18.90 -23.68 3.70
CA GLY A 153 -19.43 -23.92 2.36
C GLY A 153 -20.92 -23.58 2.18
N ASN A 154 -21.57 -23.01 3.19
CA ASN A 154 -22.98 -22.61 3.10
C ASN A 154 -23.14 -21.36 2.24
N LEU A 155 -24.19 -21.34 1.42
CA LEU A 155 -24.51 -20.21 0.57
C LEU A 155 -25.26 -19.13 1.37
N LEU A 156 -24.66 -17.96 1.51
CA LEU A 156 -25.21 -16.77 2.16
C LEU A 156 -25.35 -15.65 1.14
N ASN A 157 -26.37 -14.80 1.30
CA ASN A 157 -26.50 -13.58 0.50
C ASN A 157 -25.94 -12.39 1.29
N ARG A 158 -25.18 -11.52 0.61
CA ARG A 158 -24.73 -10.24 1.18
C ARG A 158 -25.29 -9.09 0.36
N GLU A 159 -25.77 -8.06 1.05
CA GLU A 159 -26.25 -6.84 0.43
C GLU A 159 -25.09 -6.05 -0.18
N VAL A 160 -25.19 -5.70 -1.46
CA VAL A 160 -24.09 -5.06 -2.20
C VAL A 160 -23.73 -3.70 -1.61
N LYS A 161 -24.70 -2.95 -1.09
CA LYS A 161 -24.45 -1.66 -0.42
C LYS A 161 -23.46 -1.77 0.74
N ASP A 162 -23.34 -2.94 1.36
CA ASP A 162 -22.47 -3.16 2.52
C ASP A 162 -21.10 -3.72 2.15
N LEU A 163 -20.79 -3.83 0.85
CA LEU A 163 -19.53 -4.40 0.36
C LEU A 163 -18.45 -3.35 0.02
N PHE A 164 -18.60 -2.09 0.42
CA PHE A 164 -17.57 -1.07 0.19
C PHE A 164 -16.58 -0.98 1.36
N PRO A 165 -15.25 -1.11 1.18
CA PRO A 165 -14.51 -1.02 -0.08
C PRO A 165 -14.11 -2.37 -0.69
N GLU A 166 -14.56 -3.50 -0.15
CA GLU A 166 -14.14 -4.83 -0.58
C GLU A 166 -14.52 -5.12 -2.05
N ALA A 167 -15.76 -4.86 -2.44
CA ALA A 167 -16.27 -5.07 -3.79
C ALA A 167 -15.53 -4.22 -4.84
N PRO A 168 -15.39 -2.88 -4.71
CA PRO A 168 -14.60 -2.08 -5.64
C PRO A 168 -13.18 -2.63 -5.86
N ARG A 169 -12.50 -3.04 -4.77
CA ARG A 169 -11.14 -3.63 -4.86
C ARG A 169 -11.15 -4.93 -5.63
N LYS A 170 -12.07 -5.85 -5.31
CA LYS A 170 -12.18 -7.16 -5.99
C LYS A 170 -12.48 -6.96 -7.47
N ILE A 171 -13.40 -6.06 -7.80
CA ILE A 171 -13.75 -5.69 -9.18
C ILE A 171 -12.53 -5.12 -9.92
N ALA A 172 -11.80 -4.16 -9.33
CA ALA A 172 -10.63 -3.57 -9.98
C ALA A 172 -9.53 -4.61 -10.28
N ILE A 173 -9.24 -5.50 -9.31
CA ILE A 173 -8.26 -6.60 -9.49
C ILE A 173 -8.73 -7.56 -10.58
N TYR A 174 -10.00 -7.93 -10.54
CA TYR A 174 -10.60 -8.82 -11.51
C TYR A 174 -10.51 -8.25 -12.93
N LEU A 175 -10.93 -7.00 -13.13
CA LEU A 175 -10.88 -6.33 -14.43
C LEU A 175 -9.45 -6.23 -14.98
N LEU A 176 -8.46 -5.97 -14.12
CA LEU A 176 -7.05 -6.01 -14.54
C LEU A 176 -6.61 -7.40 -15.03
N SER A 177 -7.02 -8.47 -14.34
CA SER A 177 -6.77 -9.84 -14.78
C SER A 177 -7.49 -10.13 -16.10
N PHE A 178 -8.76 -9.76 -16.19
CA PHE A 178 -9.59 -9.96 -17.36
C PHE A 178 -8.99 -9.27 -18.60
N MET A 179 -8.59 -8.00 -18.51
CA MET A 179 -7.94 -7.29 -19.61
C MET A 179 -6.59 -7.91 -19.98
N THR A 180 -5.81 -8.33 -18.99
CA THR A 180 -4.53 -9.01 -19.23
C THR A 180 -4.73 -10.31 -20.02
N GLU A 181 -5.76 -11.06 -19.68
CA GLU A 181 -6.05 -12.36 -20.31
C GLU A 181 -6.65 -12.22 -21.71
N ASN A 182 -7.53 -11.24 -21.91
CA ASN A 182 -8.34 -11.13 -23.12
C ASN A 182 -7.83 -10.09 -24.10
N TYR A 183 -7.13 -9.04 -23.65
CA TYR A 183 -6.72 -7.91 -24.48
C TYR A 183 -5.22 -7.72 -24.60
N ALA A 184 -4.41 -8.47 -23.84
CA ALA A 184 -2.96 -8.30 -23.84
C ALA A 184 -2.23 -9.56 -24.33
N THR A 185 -1.40 -9.41 -25.35
CA THR A 185 -0.60 -10.51 -25.92
C THR A 185 0.87 -10.13 -25.98
N ILE A 186 1.74 -11.01 -25.49
CA ILE A 186 3.19 -10.84 -25.62
C ILE A 186 3.59 -11.12 -27.06
N ARG A 187 4.34 -10.21 -27.68
CA ARG A 187 4.94 -10.38 -29.00
C ARG A 187 6.45 -10.14 -28.90
N ASP A 188 7.20 -10.50 -29.94
CA ASP A 188 8.65 -10.28 -29.95
C ASP A 188 8.97 -8.80 -29.74
N GLY A 189 9.71 -8.50 -28.67
CA GLY A 189 10.15 -7.15 -28.32
C GLY A 189 9.11 -6.26 -27.63
N GLY A 190 7.90 -6.74 -27.31
CA GLY A 190 6.87 -5.90 -26.71
C GLY A 190 5.57 -6.59 -26.27
N VAL A 191 4.56 -5.78 -25.98
CA VAL A 191 3.21 -6.23 -25.66
C VAL A 191 2.22 -5.52 -26.57
N ASP A 192 1.31 -6.30 -27.15
CA ASP A 192 0.19 -5.82 -27.94
C ASP A 192 -1.06 -5.78 -27.06
N PHE A 193 -1.68 -4.61 -26.98
CA PHE A 193 -2.90 -4.36 -26.23
C PHE A 193 -4.03 -4.04 -27.21
N ASP A 194 -4.87 -5.03 -27.51
CA ASP A 194 -5.99 -4.91 -28.43
C ASP A 194 -5.60 -4.27 -29.78
N GLY A 195 -4.48 -4.72 -30.36
CA GLY A 195 -3.93 -4.19 -31.62
C GLY A 195 -3.00 -2.97 -31.47
N HIS A 196 -2.79 -2.47 -30.26
CA HIS A 196 -1.83 -1.39 -29.98
C HIS A 196 -0.53 -1.97 -29.41
N PHE A 197 0.53 -1.97 -30.24
CA PHE A 197 1.84 -2.52 -29.83
C PHE A 197 2.71 -1.49 -29.10
N PHE A 198 3.30 -1.92 -27.97
CA PHE A 198 4.28 -1.17 -27.20
C PHE A 198 5.54 -1.99 -26.99
N SER A 199 6.69 -1.38 -27.26
CA SER A 199 7.98 -2.05 -27.04
C SER A 199 8.26 -2.24 -25.54
N LEU A 200 9.04 -3.26 -25.20
CA LEU A 200 9.48 -3.48 -23.82
C LEU A 200 10.24 -2.28 -23.26
N ASP A 201 11.00 -1.57 -24.08
CA ASP A 201 11.75 -0.40 -23.64
C ASP A 201 10.83 0.79 -23.34
N TYR A 202 9.78 0.99 -24.14
CA TYR A 202 8.74 1.95 -23.82
C TYR A 202 8.05 1.59 -22.50
N LEU A 203 7.62 0.33 -22.33
CA LEU A 203 6.94 -0.13 -21.12
C LEU A 203 7.84 0.02 -19.87
N LYS A 204 9.13 -0.30 -19.95
CA LYS A 204 10.07 -0.09 -18.83
C LYS A 204 10.20 1.36 -18.39
N ASN A 205 10.06 2.31 -19.33
CA ASN A 205 10.17 3.74 -19.01
C ASN A 205 8.92 4.30 -18.32
N ILE A 206 7.78 3.61 -18.40
CA ILE A 206 6.50 4.03 -17.79
C ILE A 206 6.17 3.25 -16.50
N VAL A 207 6.89 2.16 -16.19
CA VAL A 207 6.73 1.38 -14.96
C VAL A 207 6.96 2.26 -13.73
N THR A 208 5.95 2.35 -12.87
CA THR A 208 6.00 3.19 -11.66
C THR A 208 6.84 2.56 -10.54
N SER A 209 7.07 1.24 -10.61
CA SER A 209 7.78 0.46 -9.59
C SER A 209 8.91 -0.39 -10.17
N SER A 210 10.17 -0.02 -9.89
CA SER A 210 11.38 -0.70 -10.39
C SER A 210 11.57 -2.16 -9.97
N SER A 211 10.67 -2.71 -9.16
CA SER A 211 10.76 -4.05 -8.56
C SER A 211 9.81 -5.09 -9.17
N GLN A 212 8.90 -4.72 -10.07
CA GLN A 212 7.95 -5.66 -10.65
C GLN A 212 8.33 -6.05 -12.08
N SER A 213 8.30 -7.35 -12.38
CA SER A 213 8.48 -7.87 -13.74
C SER A 213 7.29 -7.48 -14.61
N LEU A 214 7.55 -7.02 -15.84
CA LEU A 214 6.55 -6.76 -16.89
C LEU A 214 5.83 -8.04 -17.36
N VAL A 215 6.39 -9.20 -17.03
CA VAL A 215 5.83 -10.51 -17.35
C VAL A 215 5.60 -11.27 -16.05
N ALA A 216 4.36 -11.73 -15.85
CA ALA A 216 3.99 -12.64 -14.79
C ALA A 216 3.82 -14.07 -15.35
N PHE A 217 4.11 -15.06 -14.52
CA PHE A 217 3.82 -16.45 -14.82
C PHE A 217 2.45 -16.81 -14.24
N GLN A 218 1.62 -17.54 -14.99
CA GLN A 218 0.32 -18.01 -14.53
C GLN A 218 0.18 -19.51 -14.74
N CYS A 219 -0.55 -20.18 -13.84
CA CYS A 219 -0.82 -21.61 -13.98
C CYS A 219 -1.81 -21.85 -15.13
N SER A 220 -1.48 -22.74 -16.05
CA SER A 220 -2.31 -23.04 -17.22
C SER A 220 -3.60 -23.80 -16.89
N SER A 221 -3.75 -24.32 -15.66
CA SER A 221 -4.98 -25.00 -15.22
C SER A 221 -5.90 -24.11 -14.39
N CYS A 222 -5.35 -23.27 -13.51
CA CYS A 222 -6.16 -22.50 -12.55
C CYS A 222 -5.89 -20.99 -12.60
N HIS A 223 -5.07 -20.53 -13.54
CA HIS A 223 -4.70 -19.13 -13.80
C HIS A 223 -4.13 -18.37 -12.61
N SER A 224 -3.77 -19.06 -11.51
CA SER A 224 -3.12 -18.43 -10.37
C SER A 224 -1.77 -17.86 -10.81
N VAL A 225 -1.45 -16.63 -10.39
CA VAL A 225 -0.12 -16.04 -10.56
C VAL A 225 0.93 -16.91 -9.87
N LEU A 226 2.09 -17.09 -10.47
CA LEU A 226 3.16 -17.96 -10.01
C LEU A 226 4.43 -17.13 -9.82
N ASP A 227 5.26 -17.53 -8.85
CA ASP A 227 6.59 -16.94 -8.70
C ASP A 227 7.48 -17.35 -9.89
N SER A 228 8.49 -16.54 -10.17
CA SER A 228 9.58 -16.85 -11.08
C SER A 228 10.30 -18.15 -10.77
N ASP A 229 10.22 -18.64 -9.52
CA ASP A 229 10.79 -19.92 -9.08
C ASP A 229 9.88 -21.13 -9.36
N PHE A 230 8.71 -20.93 -9.96
CA PHE A 230 7.79 -22.02 -10.27
C PHE A 230 8.40 -23.05 -11.22
N GLN A 231 8.28 -24.34 -10.85
CA GLN A 231 8.89 -25.47 -11.54
C GLN A 231 10.42 -25.40 -11.71
N LYS A 232 11.11 -24.47 -11.03
CA LYS A 232 12.58 -24.56 -10.96
C LYS A 232 12.93 -25.88 -10.26
N PRO A 233 13.80 -26.69 -10.86
CA PRO A 233 14.23 -27.94 -10.25
C PRO A 233 14.86 -27.64 -8.89
N ARG A 234 14.31 -28.22 -7.83
CA ARG A 234 14.87 -28.15 -6.48
C ARG A 234 15.50 -29.48 -6.12
N THR A 235 16.70 -29.41 -5.55
CA THR A 235 17.38 -30.58 -5.01
C THR A 235 16.77 -30.90 -3.64
N VAL A 236 16.24 -32.10 -3.50
CA VAL A 236 15.62 -32.60 -2.28
C VAL A 236 16.45 -33.79 -1.79
N PHE A 237 16.82 -33.78 -0.50
CA PHE A 237 17.58 -34.85 0.12
C PHE A 237 16.62 -35.70 0.97
N ARG A 238 16.02 -36.73 0.39
CA ARG A 238 15.04 -37.59 1.09
C ARG A 238 15.66 -38.93 1.48
N CYS A 239 15.64 -39.23 2.78
CA CYS A 239 16.15 -40.50 3.30
C CYS A 239 15.30 -41.68 2.85
N SER A 240 15.90 -42.66 2.16
CA SER A 240 15.25 -43.89 1.70
C SER A 240 14.74 -44.78 2.85
N LYS A 241 15.36 -44.69 4.03
CA LYS A 241 15.02 -45.52 5.19
C LYS A 241 13.86 -44.97 6.03
N CYS A 242 13.78 -43.66 6.22
CA CYS A 242 12.82 -43.06 7.15
C CYS A 242 11.93 -41.96 6.54
N GLY A 243 12.10 -41.66 5.25
CA GLY A 243 11.33 -40.65 4.53
C GLY A 243 11.63 -39.20 4.93
N HIS A 244 12.54 -38.96 5.87
CA HIS A 244 12.87 -37.62 6.35
C HIS A 244 13.61 -36.82 5.28
N GLU A 245 13.14 -35.61 5.01
CA GLU A 245 13.83 -34.62 4.17
C GLU A 245 14.89 -33.91 5.02
N SER A 246 16.15 -33.97 4.61
CA SER A 246 17.29 -33.36 5.31
C SER A 246 17.72 -32.07 4.63
N HIS A 247 18.24 -31.10 5.40
CA HIS A 247 18.65 -29.79 4.90
C HIS A 247 20.15 -29.56 5.18
N PRO A 248 21.04 -30.30 4.50
CA PRO A 248 22.47 -30.26 4.77
C PRO A 248 23.05 -28.87 4.50
N THR A 249 23.90 -28.39 5.41
CA THR A 249 24.65 -27.14 5.28
C THR A 249 26.14 -27.46 5.09
N GLY A 250 26.80 -26.78 4.14
CA GLY A 250 28.19 -27.05 3.76
C GLY A 250 28.34 -28.13 2.68
N ASN A 251 29.59 -28.56 2.41
CA ASN A 251 29.89 -29.55 1.38
C ASN A 251 30.59 -30.79 1.98
N PRO A 252 29.85 -31.73 2.59
CA PRO A 252 30.41 -33.01 3.02
C PRO A 252 30.48 -34.02 1.87
N ASP A 253 31.52 -34.85 1.83
CA ASP A 253 31.67 -35.92 0.82
C ASP A 253 30.51 -36.95 0.83
N VAL A 254 29.81 -37.08 1.97
CA VAL A 254 28.63 -37.94 2.13
C VAL A 254 27.58 -37.22 2.99
N ILE A 255 26.38 -37.04 2.44
CA ILE A 255 25.24 -36.46 3.14
C ILE A 255 24.50 -37.57 3.91
N ARG A 256 24.28 -37.37 5.21
CA ARG A 256 23.56 -38.31 6.08
C ARG A 256 22.29 -37.69 6.63
N CYS A 257 21.27 -38.51 6.82
CA CYS A 257 19.97 -38.12 7.34
C CYS A 257 20.08 -37.64 8.80
N GLU A 258 19.59 -36.45 9.10
CA GLU A 258 19.60 -35.86 10.45
C GLU A 258 18.86 -36.70 11.51
N LYS A 259 17.87 -37.51 11.07
CA LYS A 259 17.02 -38.31 11.95
C LYS A 259 17.56 -39.71 12.24
N CYS A 260 18.22 -40.35 11.28
CA CYS A 260 18.59 -41.78 11.39
C CYS A 260 20.00 -42.11 10.88
N SER A 261 20.77 -41.11 10.49
CA SER A 261 22.17 -41.21 10.04
C SER A 261 22.41 -42.09 8.80
N HIS A 262 21.34 -42.54 8.15
CA HIS A 262 21.40 -43.27 6.88
C HIS A 262 21.88 -42.33 5.76
N PRO A 263 22.68 -42.83 4.79
CA PRO A 263 23.05 -42.03 3.62
C PRO A 263 21.81 -41.52 2.89
N VAL A 264 21.87 -40.27 2.43
CA VAL A 264 20.77 -39.64 1.70
C VAL A 264 21.25 -39.35 0.28
N GLU A 265 20.48 -39.83 -0.70
CA GLU A 265 20.66 -39.45 -2.10
C GLU A 265 19.85 -38.19 -2.39
N PHE A 266 20.36 -37.38 -3.31
CA PHE A 266 19.64 -36.21 -3.78
C PHE A 266 18.72 -36.60 -4.94
N GLN A 267 17.54 -36.00 -4.97
CA GLN A 267 16.60 -36.09 -6.08
C GLN A 267 16.28 -34.68 -6.56
N VAL A 268 16.04 -34.55 -7.87
CA VAL A 268 15.59 -33.29 -8.44
C VAL A 268 14.08 -33.36 -8.61
N GLU A 269 13.35 -32.61 -7.78
CA GLU A 269 11.90 -32.52 -7.87
C GLU A 269 11.48 -31.18 -8.50
N LYS A 270 10.36 -31.19 -9.22
CA LYS A 270 9.64 -29.97 -9.63
C LYS A 270 8.43 -29.80 -8.74
N SER A 271 8.18 -28.58 -8.27
CA SER A 271 6.94 -28.25 -7.58
C SER A 271 5.81 -28.04 -8.58
N GLY A 272 4.65 -28.66 -8.32
CA GLY A 272 3.39 -28.36 -9.01
C GLY A 272 2.81 -27.02 -8.55
N CYS A 273 1.76 -26.55 -9.24
CA CYS A 273 1.05 -25.32 -8.90
C CYS A 273 0.69 -25.34 -7.40
N PRO A 274 1.12 -24.34 -6.59
CA PRO A 274 0.80 -24.31 -5.16
C PRO A 274 -0.70 -24.32 -4.86
N ARG A 275 -1.53 -23.94 -5.84
CA ARG A 275 -2.98 -23.87 -5.71
C ARG A 275 -3.69 -25.16 -6.13
N CYS A 276 -3.38 -25.69 -7.31
CA CYS A 276 -4.14 -26.81 -7.88
C CYS A 276 -3.30 -28.08 -8.11
N GLY A 277 -2.02 -28.06 -7.74
CA GLY A 277 -1.10 -29.19 -7.96
C GLY A 277 -0.70 -29.43 -9.42
N SER A 278 -1.24 -28.67 -10.37
CA SER A 278 -0.96 -28.85 -11.80
C SER A 278 0.53 -28.79 -12.12
N MET A 279 0.98 -29.75 -12.92
CA MET A 279 2.35 -29.88 -13.42
C MET A 279 2.52 -29.28 -14.82
N LEU A 280 1.46 -28.65 -15.38
CA LEU A 280 1.56 -27.98 -16.67
C LEU A 280 2.55 -26.81 -16.61
N ALA A 281 3.28 -26.59 -17.70
CA ALA A 281 4.22 -25.48 -17.81
C ALA A 281 3.46 -24.15 -17.73
N PRO A 282 3.95 -23.15 -16.97
CA PRO A 282 3.23 -21.91 -16.76
C PRO A 282 3.13 -21.08 -18.05
N GLU A 283 2.00 -20.38 -18.20
CA GLU A 283 1.85 -19.37 -19.23
C GLU A 283 2.54 -18.07 -18.84
N ARG A 284 3.10 -17.38 -19.85
CA ARG A 284 3.63 -16.02 -19.69
C ARG A 284 2.53 -15.04 -20.06
N LYS A 285 2.20 -14.13 -19.14
CA LYS A 285 1.22 -13.06 -19.38
C LYS A 285 1.83 -11.70 -19.05
N PRO A 286 1.43 -10.63 -19.74
CA PRO A 286 1.79 -9.27 -19.35
C PRO A 286 1.36 -9.01 -17.90
N ASN A 287 2.16 -8.26 -17.15
CA ASN A 287 1.80 -7.86 -15.79
C ASN A 287 1.34 -6.40 -15.80
N LEU A 288 0.06 -6.16 -16.07
CA LEU A 288 -0.50 -4.82 -16.11
C LEU A 288 -0.36 -4.06 -14.78
N LEU A 289 -0.35 -4.76 -13.64
CA LEU A 289 -0.14 -4.17 -12.32
C LEU A 289 1.27 -3.55 -12.15
N ALA A 290 2.25 -3.91 -12.99
CA ALA A 290 3.57 -3.28 -12.98
C ALA A 290 3.59 -1.91 -13.66
N VAL A 291 2.59 -1.62 -14.50
CA VAL A 291 2.57 -0.45 -15.39
C VAL A 291 1.43 0.52 -15.05
N ILE A 292 0.37 0.01 -14.42
CA ILE A 292 -0.84 0.77 -14.13
C ILE A 292 -0.99 0.96 -12.62
N GLU A 293 -1.14 2.21 -12.19
CA GLU A 293 -1.64 2.53 -10.86
C GLU A 293 -3.16 2.70 -10.96
N VAL A 294 -3.88 1.68 -10.50
CA VAL A 294 -5.33 1.76 -10.30
C VAL A 294 -5.56 2.03 -8.83
N ASP A 295 -5.78 3.29 -8.47
CA ASP A 295 -5.92 3.71 -7.06
C ASP A 295 -7.10 3.00 -6.38
N THR A 296 -8.09 2.56 -7.17
CA THR A 296 -9.21 1.74 -6.70
C THR A 296 -8.78 0.40 -6.08
N VAL A 297 -7.60 -0.13 -6.42
CA VAL A 297 -7.05 -1.34 -5.78
C VAL A 297 -6.63 -1.07 -4.33
N LEU A 298 -6.28 0.17 -4.01
CA LEU A 298 -5.86 0.64 -2.69
C LEU A 298 -6.95 1.46 -1.96
N ILE A 299 -8.14 1.59 -2.56
CA ILE A 299 -9.23 2.39 -2.04
C ILE A 299 -9.52 2.08 -0.58
N SER A 300 -9.56 3.09 0.28
CA SER A 300 -9.91 2.95 1.70
C SER A 300 -11.33 3.45 1.97
N SER A 301 -11.89 3.15 3.14
CA SER A 301 -13.17 3.72 3.56
C SER A 301 -13.12 5.25 3.49
N ARG A 302 -14.20 5.91 3.05
CA ARG A 302 -14.28 7.37 2.91
C ARG A 302 -13.28 7.96 1.90
N HIS A 303 -12.90 7.20 0.88
CA HIS A 303 -12.17 7.71 -0.28
C HIS A 303 -12.98 8.76 -1.04
N LEU A 304 -12.31 9.77 -1.58
CA LEU A 304 -12.92 10.86 -2.34
C LEU A 304 -12.29 10.91 -3.73
N TYR A 305 -13.10 11.26 -4.73
CA TYR A 305 -12.63 11.58 -6.07
C TYR A 305 -13.07 12.98 -6.47
N ARG A 306 -12.30 13.61 -7.36
CA ARG A 306 -12.61 14.93 -7.92
C ARG A 306 -13.92 14.89 -8.69
N MET A 307 -14.86 15.77 -8.36
CA MET A 307 -16.14 15.89 -9.06
C MET A 307 -15.96 16.31 -10.53
N PRO A 308 -16.88 15.94 -11.45
CA PRO A 308 -16.91 16.54 -12.76
C PRO A 308 -17.10 18.06 -12.63
N PHE A 309 -16.59 18.79 -13.61
CA PHE A 309 -16.52 20.24 -13.67
C PHE A 309 -15.68 20.92 -12.58
N SER A 310 -14.99 20.17 -11.70
CA SER A 310 -13.97 20.75 -10.82
C SER A 310 -12.65 20.98 -11.56
N LEU A 311 -11.98 22.09 -11.26
CA LEU A 311 -10.63 22.38 -11.73
C LEU A 311 -9.61 21.45 -11.07
N HIS A 312 -8.51 21.21 -11.77
CA HIS A 312 -7.31 20.58 -11.23
C HIS A 312 -6.27 21.65 -10.87
N GLU A 313 -5.72 21.56 -9.66
CA GLU A 313 -4.95 22.63 -9.00
C GLU A 313 -3.68 22.99 -9.77
N LYS A 314 -3.03 21.99 -10.37
CA LYS A 314 -1.72 22.17 -11.02
C LYS A 314 -1.85 22.52 -12.50
N SER A 315 -2.79 21.91 -13.20
CA SER A 315 -2.95 22.07 -14.65
C SER A 315 -3.89 23.21 -15.03
N GLY A 316 -4.81 23.59 -14.12
CA GLY A 316 -5.89 24.53 -14.41
C GLY A 316 -6.94 24.00 -15.39
N LEU A 317 -6.88 22.71 -15.76
CA LEU A 317 -7.87 22.06 -16.60
C LEU A 317 -9.05 21.59 -15.76
N VAL A 318 -10.21 21.50 -16.40
CA VAL A 318 -11.45 21.04 -15.80
C VAL A 318 -11.52 19.51 -15.90
N SER A 319 -11.96 18.84 -14.83
CA SER A 319 -12.35 17.43 -14.93
C SER A 319 -13.66 17.34 -15.72
N ILE A 320 -13.60 16.87 -16.95
CA ILE A 320 -14.77 16.90 -17.87
C ILE A 320 -15.24 15.49 -18.22
N PRO A 321 -16.55 15.23 -18.18
CA PRO A 321 -17.13 14.02 -18.77
C PRO A 321 -16.82 13.95 -20.27
N ILE A 322 -16.60 12.74 -20.78
CA ILE A 322 -16.32 12.46 -22.19
C ILE A 322 -17.09 11.23 -22.64
N ASN A 323 -17.37 11.12 -23.95
CA ASN A 323 -17.94 9.89 -24.48
C ASN A 323 -16.90 8.79 -24.44
N ASN A 324 -17.36 7.57 -24.18
CA ASN A 324 -16.50 6.38 -24.13
C ASN A 324 -15.77 6.11 -25.46
N GLU A 325 -16.38 6.49 -26.58
CA GLU A 325 -15.80 6.35 -27.93
C GLU A 325 -14.67 7.36 -28.19
N ASP A 326 -14.72 8.51 -27.53
CA ASP A 326 -13.78 9.62 -27.73
C ASP A 326 -12.51 9.51 -26.85
N ILE A 327 -12.37 8.45 -26.05
CA ILE A 327 -11.26 8.32 -25.08
C ILE A 327 -9.89 8.40 -25.76
N LEU A 328 -9.71 7.68 -26.88
CA LEU A 328 -8.41 7.60 -27.56
C LEU A 328 -8.06 8.89 -28.32
N SER A 329 -9.06 9.61 -28.84
CA SER A 329 -8.92 10.88 -29.56
C SER A 329 -8.93 12.09 -28.64
N PHE A 330 -9.18 11.93 -27.34
CA PHE A 330 -9.33 13.03 -26.42
C PHE A 330 -8.03 13.84 -26.27
N GLU A 331 -8.16 15.17 -26.38
CA GLU A 331 -7.07 16.10 -26.12
C GLU A 331 -7.32 16.89 -24.84
N LYS A 332 -6.26 17.07 -24.04
CA LYS A 332 -6.29 17.94 -22.85
C LYS A 332 -6.70 19.37 -23.16
N SER A 333 -6.51 19.81 -24.40
CA SER A 333 -6.89 21.15 -24.87
C SER A 333 -8.41 21.39 -24.80
N PHE A 334 -9.23 20.31 -24.83
CA PHE A 334 -10.68 20.37 -24.73
C PHE A 334 -11.16 20.63 -23.30
N ALA A 335 -10.34 20.28 -22.30
CA ALA A 335 -10.63 20.49 -20.88
C ALA A 335 -10.32 21.92 -20.37
N LYS A 336 -10.04 22.88 -21.26
CA LYS A 336 -9.83 24.27 -20.84
C LYS A 336 -11.15 24.89 -20.38
N PRO A 337 -11.18 25.71 -19.30
CA PRO A 337 -12.42 26.26 -18.74
C PRO A 337 -13.34 26.96 -19.76
N ASN A 338 -12.76 27.62 -20.76
CA ASN A 338 -13.50 28.34 -21.81
C ASN A 338 -13.99 27.44 -22.97
N LYS A 339 -13.70 26.13 -22.96
CA LYS A 339 -14.09 25.18 -24.01
C LYS A 339 -15.06 24.09 -23.53
N ILE A 340 -15.28 23.98 -22.22
CA ILE A 340 -16.10 22.89 -21.65
C ILE A 340 -17.55 22.97 -22.09
N ARG A 341 -18.19 21.80 -22.20
CA ARG A 341 -19.60 21.59 -22.54
C ARG A 341 -20.27 20.72 -21.46
N PHE A 342 -21.59 20.72 -21.42
CA PHE A 342 -22.43 20.05 -20.41
C PHE A 342 -23.40 19.02 -21.04
N ASP A 343 -23.10 18.61 -22.27
CA ASP A 343 -23.87 17.67 -23.08
C ASP A 343 -23.64 16.21 -22.69
N ILE A 344 -22.50 15.92 -22.05
CA ILE A 344 -22.12 14.57 -21.65
C ILE A 344 -22.31 14.42 -20.12
N PRO A 345 -23.23 13.56 -19.67
CA PRO A 345 -23.42 13.29 -18.25
C PRO A 345 -22.32 12.37 -17.68
N PHE A 346 -22.07 12.47 -16.38
CA PHE A 346 -21.23 11.54 -15.63
C PHE A 346 -22.06 10.92 -14.52
N LEU A 347 -21.92 9.61 -14.28
CA LEU A 347 -22.81 8.84 -13.40
C LEU A 347 -24.29 9.00 -13.77
N SER A 348 -24.65 8.64 -15.01
CA SER A 348 -26.01 8.70 -15.54
C SER A 348 -26.94 7.66 -14.88
N ARG A 349 -27.33 7.90 -13.62
CA ARG A 349 -28.14 6.97 -12.80
C ARG A 349 -29.44 6.54 -13.49
N SER A 350 -30.08 7.43 -14.26
CA SER A 350 -31.32 7.14 -15.00
C SER A 350 -31.13 6.17 -16.17
N SER A 351 -29.91 6.01 -16.67
CA SER A 351 -29.59 5.04 -17.74
C SER A 351 -29.20 3.66 -17.22
N ALA A 352 -29.02 3.52 -15.91
CA ALA A 352 -28.61 2.27 -15.29
C ALA A 352 -29.77 1.28 -15.20
N VAL A 353 -29.51 0.04 -15.62
CA VAL A 353 -30.47 -1.05 -15.49
C VAL A 353 -30.13 -1.88 -14.26
N LYS A 354 -31.09 -2.02 -13.35
CA LYS A 354 -30.88 -2.75 -12.09
C LYS A 354 -30.40 -4.19 -12.36
N GLY A 355 -29.23 -4.51 -11.84
CA GLY A 355 -28.62 -5.84 -11.96
C GLY A 355 -27.82 -6.08 -13.25
N GLU A 356 -27.61 -5.09 -14.11
CA GLU A 356 -26.76 -5.26 -15.31
C GLU A 356 -25.31 -5.63 -14.94
N ALA A 357 -24.82 -5.19 -13.78
CA ALA A 357 -23.49 -5.54 -13.29
C ALA A 357 -23.40 -6.93 -12.62
N SER A 358 -24.47 -7.74 -12.58
CA SER A 358 -24.48 -9.01 -11.83
C SER A 358 -23.37 -9.97 -12.27
N LYS A 359 -23.14 -10.09 -13.58
CA LYS A 359 -22.07 -10.92 -14.15
C LYS A 359 -20.69 -10.50 -13.63
N LEU A 360 -20.41 -9.19 -13.64
CA LEU A 360 -19.16 -8.62 -13.13
C LEU A 360 -18.93 -9.00 -11.66
N PHE A 361 -19.97 -8.89 -10.82
CA PHE A 361 -19.85 -9.23 -9.41
C PHE A 361 -19.58 -10.71 -9.19
N VAL A 362 -20.31 -11.60 -9.87
CA VAL A 362 -20.11 -13.05 -9.76
C VAL A 362 -18.69 -13.42 -10.16
N GLU A 363 -18.23 -12.99 -11.33
CA GLU A 363 -16.90 -13.33 -11.83
C GLU A 363 -15.78 -12.72 -10.98
N ALA A 364 -15.95 -11.48 -10.51
CA ALA A 364 -14.96 -10.84 -9.64
C ALA A 364 -14.83 -11.53 -8.29
N PHE A 365 -15.94 -11.95 -7.67
CA PHE A 365 -15.90 -12.61 -6.36
C PHE A 365 -15.44 -14.07 -6.46
N ASP A 366 -15.83 -14.79 -7.51
CA ASP A 366 -15.38 -16.17 -7.76
C ASP A 366 -13.87 -16.22 -8.02
N ARG A 367 -13.33 -15.33 -8.86
CA ARG A 367 -11.89 -15.31 -9.15
C ARG A 367 -11.05 -14.75 -8.00
N THR A 368 -11.60 -13.88 -7.14
CA THR A 368 -10.82 -13.26 -6.06
C THR A 368 -10.85 -14.04 -4.74
N SER A 369 -11.81 -14.97 -4.56
CA SER A 369 -11.80 -15.94 -3.45
C SER A 369 -10.49 -16.75 -3.37
N VAL A 370 -9.82 -16.90 -4.52
CA VAL A 370 -8.51 -17.51 -4.72
C VAL A 370 -7.35 -16.66 -4.23
N THR A 371 -7.50 -15.34 -4.35
CA THR A 371 -6.40 -14.37 -4.23
C THR A 371 -6.37 -13.76 -2.83
N GLU A 372 -7.47 -13.82 -2.07
CA GLU A 372 -7.53 -13.36 -0.67
C GLU A 372 -6.66 -14.21 0.27
N GLU A 373 -6.49 -15.51 0.00
CA GLU A 373 -5.50 -16.34 0.70
C GLU A 373 -4.08 -15.75 0.56
N ARG A 374 -3.78 -15.11 -0.59
CA ARG A 374 -2.48 -14.47 -0.88
C ARG A 374 -2.36 -13.02 -0.43
N LYS A 375 -3.41 -12.19 -0.45
CA LYS A 375 -3.29 -10.82 0.06
C LYS A 375 -3.18 -10.75 1.58
N PHE A 376 -3.71 -11.73 2.31
CA PHE A 376 -3.45 -11.83 3.75
C PHE A 376 -2.06 -12.42 4.07
N THR A 377 -1.48 -13.24 3.18
CA THR A 377 -0.10 -13.78 3.32
C THR A 377 1.00 -12.93 2.69
N LEU A 378 0.69 -11.94 1.83
CA LEU A 378 1.63 -10.91 1.35
C LEU A 378 1.72 -9.70 2.30
N ARG A 379 1.44 -9.89 3.60
CA ARG A 379 2.25 -9.17 4.58
C ARG A 379 3.65 -9.75 4.40
N GLN A 380 4.53 -9.06 3.68
CA GLN A 380 5.97 -9.32 3.82
C GLN A 380 6.22 -9.47 5.32
N GLU A 381 6.63 -10.66 5.77
CA GLU A 381 7.03 -10.84 7.15
C GLU A 381 8.11 -9.80 7.38
N ILE A 382 7.77 -8.76 8.13
CA ILE A 382 8.72 -7.71 8.44
C ILE A 382 9.78 -8.42 9.26
N PRO A 383 11.04 -8.51 8.80
CA PRO A 383 12.08 -9.16 9.58
C PRO A 383 12.29 -8.34 10.84
N ILE A 384 11.74 -8.84 11.95
CA ILE A 384 11.88 -8.26 13.27
C ILE A 384 13.28 -8.66 13.77
N PRO A 385 14.11 -7.70 14.21
CA PRO A 385 15.40 -8.02 14.83
C PRO A 385 15.23 -8.99 16.02
N GLU A 386 16.16 -9.93 16.19
CA GLU A 386 16.20 -10.81 17.37
C GLU A 386 16.42 -10.01 18.66
N ASP A 387 17.26 -8.98 18.59
CA ASP A 387 17.52 -8.04 19.69
C ASP A 387 16.72 -6.75 19.53
N ALA A 388 16.09 -6.30 20.61
CA ALA A 388 15.40 -5.01 20.65
C ALA A 388 16.38 -3.86 20.37
N ILE A 389 16.08 -3.05 19.35
CA ILE A 389 16.90 -1.88 19.01
C ILE A 389 16.84 -0.87 20.18
N PRO A 390 17.99 -0.45 20.73
CA PRO A 390 18.03 0.51 21.82
C PRO A 390 17.52 1.93 21.45
N GLU A 391 17.01 2.67 22.43
CA GLU A 391 16.37 3.98 22.20
C GLU A 391 17.33 5.02 21.59
N GLU A 392 18.63 4.96 21.86
CA GLU A 392 19.63 5.89 21.32
C GLU A 392 19.73 5.86 19.78
N PHE A 393 19.26 4.77 19.17
CA PHE A 393 19.21 4.63 17.71
C PHE A 393 17.90 5.13 17.10
N PHE A 394 16.93 5.55 17.92
CA PHE A 394 15.63 5.99 17.42
C PHE A 394 15.70 7.37 16.75
N PRO A 395 14.83 7.63 15.75
CA PRO A 395 14.82 8.89 15.05
C PRO A 395 14.32 10.06 15.91
N PRO A 396 14.66 11.30 15.54
CA PRO A 396 14.22 12.50 16.26
C PRO A 396 12.70 12.61 16.46
N CYS A 397 11.89 12.10 15.51
CA CYS A 397 10.44 12.16 15.63
C CYS A 397 9.88 11.23 16.72
N ILE A 398 10.49 10.05 16.93
CA ILE A 398 10.10 9.14 18.02
C ILE A 398 10.56 9.69 19.36
N GLN A 399 11.77 10.25 19.40
CA GLN A 399 12.29 10.92 20.60
C GLN A 399 11.41 12.10 21.03
N ARG A 400 10.92 12.89 20.07
CA ARG A 400 9.93 13.95 20.35
C ARG A 400 8.60 13.42 20.85
N ILE A 401 8.11 12.29 20.31
CA ILE A 401 6.92 11.66 20.90
C ILE A 401 7.19 11.30 22.36
N PHE A 402 8.33 10.67 22.66
CA PHE A 402 8.68 10.24 24.01
C PHE A 402 8.83 11.38 25.04
N ALA A 403 9.16 12.58 24.58
CA ALA A 403 9.19 13.78 25.41
C ALA A 403 7.80 14.23 25.90
N GLY A 404 6.72 13.74 25.28
CA GLY A 404 5.34 14.12 25.58
C GLY A 404 4.69 14.90 24.44
N LEU A 405 3.36 14.91 24.40
CA LEU A 405 2.56 15.65 23.41
C LEU A 405 1.36 16.32 24.05
N GLU A 406 1.11 17.56 23.64
CA GLU A 406 -0.08 18.32 23.99
C GLU A 406 -1.33 17.71 23.30
N ASP A 407 -1.28 17.53 21.97
CA ASP A 407 -2.34 16.94 21.14
C ASP A 407 -1.83 15.75 20.28
N GLY A 408 -2.74 14.89 19.84
CA GLY A 408 -2.45 13.80 18.91
C GLY A 408 -1.94 12.51 19.55
N LYS A 409 -2.02 12.40 20.88
CA LYS A 409 -1.59 11.24 21.70
C LYS A 409 -2.11 9.90 21.17
N LYS A 410 -3.35 9.82 20.69
CA LYS A 410 -3.90 8.58 20.11
C LYS A 410 -3.16 8.14 18.84
N ARG A 411 -2.81 9.08 17.96
CA ARG A 411 -2.03 8.84 16.74
C ARG A 411 -0.58 8.49 17.08
N ALA A 412 0.01 9.20 18.04
CA ALA A 412 1.35 8.94 18.53
C ALA A 412 1.47 7.54 19.16
N MET A 413 0.48 7.12 19.97
CA MET A 413 0.46 5.78 20.56
C MET A 413 0.40 4.69 19.49
N PHE A 414 -0.39 4.89 18.43
CA PHE A 414 -0.41 3.98 17.28
C PHE A 414 0.96 3.91 16.58
N VAL A 415 1.63 5.04 16.40
CA VAL A 415 3.00 5.09 15.85
C VAL A 415 3.97 4.31 16.74
N LEU A 416 3.97 4.56 18.06
CA LEU A 416 4.86 3.90 19.02
C LEU A 416 4.66 2.39 19.05
N VAL A 417 3.40 1.94 19.10
CA VAL A 417 3.05 0.51 19.08
C VAL A 417 3.66 -0.19 17.87
N ASN A 418 3.45 0.35 16.67
CA ASN A 418 3.92 -0.30 15.45
C ASN A 418 5.44 -0.17 15.28
N PHE A 419 6.00 0.98 15.64
CA PHE A 419 7.44 1.22 15.61
C PHE A 419 8.19 0.26 16.55
N LEU A 420 7.82 0.18 17.83
CA LEU A 420 8.54 -0.63 18.81
C LEU A 420 8.47 -2.13 18.49
N ARG A 421 7.32 -2.62 18.00
CA ARG A 421 7.17 -4.01 17.54
C ARG A 421 8.12 -4.35 16.41
N VAL A 422 8.24 -3.46 15.41
CA VAL A 422 9.16 -3.67 14.28
C VAL A 422 10.63 -3.50 14.70
N SER A 423 10.88 -2.72 15.75
CA SER A 423 12.21 -2.55 16.35
C SER A 423 12.63 -3.69 17.29
N GLY A 424 11.88 -4.80 17.37
CA GLY A 424 12.27 -5.98 18.16
C GLY A 424 11.84 -5.95 19.64
N TRP A 425 11.01 -4.98 20.05
CA TRP A 425 10.60 -4.89 21.45
C TRP A 425 9.50 -5.90 21.80
N GLY A 426 9.67 -6.57 22.94
CA GLY A 426 8.69 -7.50 23.50
C GLY A 426 7.40 -6.81 23.94
N LYS A 427 6.31 -7.58 24.04
CA LYS A 427 4.97 -7.05 24.39
C LYS A 427 4.97 -6.31 25.74
N ASP A 428 5.66 -6.86 26.73
CA ASP A 428 5.73 -6.30 28.08
C ASP A 428 6.58 -5.03 28.11
N GLN A 429 7.70 -5.01 27.37
CA GLN A 429 8.55 -3.82 27.20
C GLN A 429 7.78 -2.67 26.54
N ILE A 430 6.96 -2.97 25.52
CA ILE A 430 6.11 -1.99 24.85
C ILE A 430 5.06 -1.44 25.82
N GLU A 431 4.39 -2.31 26.57
CA GLU A 431 3.39 -1.90 27.56
C GLU A 431 4.01 -0.98 28.62
N GLU A 432 5.14 -1.37 29.20
CA GLU A 432 5.86 -0.56 30.19
C GLU A 432 6.29 0.79 29.60
N ARG A 433 6.86 0.78 28.39
CA ARG A 433 7.35 2.00 27.75
C ARG A 433 6.23 2.97 27.39
N LEU A 434 5.08 2.46 26.94
CA LEU A 434 3.88 3.26 26.66
C LEU A 434 3.28 3.85 27.93
N ARG A 435 3.26 3.09 29.04
CA ARG A 435 2.84 3.63 30.34
C ARG A 435 3.75 4.76 30.80
N LEU A 436 5.06 4.61 30.63
CA LEU A 436 6.04 5.66 30.95
C LEU A 436 5.83 6.90 30.08
N TRP A 437 5.73 6.72 28.76
CA TRP A 437 5.44 7.82 27.83
C TRP A 437 4.13 8.53 28.16
N ASN A 438 3.08 7.80 28.53
CA ASN A 438 1.78 8.40 28.83
C ASN A 438 1.82 9.32 30.05
N LYS A 439 2.76 9.11 30.99
CA LYS A 439 2.98 9.99 32.14
C LYS A 439 3.65 11.31 31.77
N ASN A 440 4.35 11.36 30.64
CA ASN A 440 5.04 12.56 30.16
C ASN A 440 4.12 13.48 29.35
N ASN A 441 2.87 13.08 29.10
CA ASN A 441 1.90 13.91 28.39
C ASN A 441 1.16 14.83 29.35
N ASP A 442 0.92 16.09 28.97
CA ASP A 442 0.21 17.10 29.78
C ASP A 442 -1.17 16.61 30.25
N GLU A 443 -1.84 15.82 29.42
CA GLU A 443 -3.04 15.07 29.79
C GLU A 443 -2.88 13.61 29.34
N ALA A 444 -2.83 12.70 30.30
CA ALA A 444 -2.66 11.28 30.06
C ALA A 444 -3.85 10.66 29.31
N LEU A 445 -3.58 9.75 28.37
CA LEU A 445 -4.61 8.90 27.79
C LEU A 445 -5.22 8.00 28.87
N ARG A 446 -6.54 7.78 28.78
CA ARG A 446 -7.26 6.85 29.66
C ARG A 446 -6.68 5.44 29.54
N GLU A 447 -6.47 4.79 30.68
CA GLU A 447 -5.91 3.44 30.79
C GLU A 447 -6.64 2.40 29.92
N GLN A 448 -7.97 2.51 29.81
CA GLN A 448 -8.80 1.63 28.97
C GLN A 448 -8.43 1.72 27.48
N TYR A 449 -8.04 2.91 27.00
CA TYR A 449 -7.63 3.11 25.61
C TYR A 449 -6.28 2.43 25.32
N ILE A 450 -5.34 2.52 26.27
CA ILE A 450 -4.04 1.85 26.20
C ILE A 450 -4.23 0.34 26.19
N LYS A 451 -5.04 -0.19 27.12
CA LYS A 451 -5.38 -1.62 27.19
C LYS A 451 -6.04 -2.12 25.90
N GLY A 452 -6.98 -1.34 25.34
CA GLY A 452 -7.66 -1.70 24.09
C GLY A 452 -6.70 -1.82 22.91
N GLN A 453 -5.72 -0.93 22.80
CA GLN A 453 -4.71 -0.96 21.73
C GLN A 453 -3.68 -2.06 21.94
N LEU A 454 -3.25 -2.32 23.17
CA LEU A 454 -2.38 -3.45 23.51
C LEU A 454 -3.06 -4.80 23.27
N PHE A 455 -4.38 -4.90 23.47
CA PHE A 455 -5.14 -6.13 23.21
C PHE A 455 -5.16 -6.49 21.72
N GLN A 456 -5.28 -5.51 20.82
CA GLN A 456 -5.22 -5.71 19.37
C GLN A 456 -3.86 -6.31 18.95
N ILE A 457 -2.77 -5.87 19.59
CA ILE A 457 -1.42 -6.42 19.39
C ILE A 457 -1.35 -7.88 19.87
N LYS A 458 -2.00 -8.20 21.00
CA LYS A 458 -1.96 -9.56 21.59
C LYS A 458 -2.67 -10.59 20.70
N LYS A 459 -3.71 -10.20 19.95
CA LYS A 459 -4.48 -11.09 19.04
C LYS A 459 -3.95 -11.18 17.60
N GLY A 460 -3.20 -10.19 17.10
CA GLY A 460 -2.77 -10.15 15.70
C GLY A 460 -1.58 -11.07 15.37
N LYS A 461 -1.66 -11.83 14.26
CA LYS A 461 -0.61 -12.76 13.78
C LYS A 461 0.59 -12.10 13.05
N GLY A 462 0.87 -10.81 13.24
CA GLY A 462 2.03 -10.17 12.59
C GLY A 462 2.28 -8.71 13.02
N ALA A 463 3.51 -8.23 12.85
CA ALA A 463 3.88 -6.83 13.06
C ALA A 463 3.47 -5.98 11.86
N LEU A 464 2.90 -4.80 12.14
CA LEU A 464 2.60 -3.79 11.12
C LEU A 464 3.70 -2.71 11.19
N PRO A 465 4.13 -2.15 10.05
CA PRO A 465 5.11 -1.09 10.06
C PRO A 465 4.48 0.20 10.60
N PRO A 466 5.27 1.08 11.25
CA PRO A 466 4.79 2.42 11.51
C PRO A 466 4.50 3.16 10.18
N PRO A 467 3.61 4.17 10.19
CA PRO A 467 3.32 4.98 9.01
C PRO A 467 4.57 5.52 8.32
N ASN A 468 4.49 5.75 7.01
CA ASN A 468 5.58 6.41 6.27
C ASN A 468 5.69 7.89 6.64
N CYS A 469 6.91 8.43 6.59
CA CYS A 469 7.20 9.85 6.85
C CYS A 469 6.51 10.79 5.84
N SER A 470 6.16 10.29 4.65
CA SER A 470 5.40 11.02 3.64
C SER A 470 3.92 11.19 3.97
N ASN A 471 3.38 10.37 4.89
CA ASN A 471 1.99 10.46 5.31
C ASN A 471 1.79 11.73 6.16
N GLN A 472 0.97 12.65 5.66
CA GLN A 472 0.76 13.97 6.24
C GLN A 472 0.02 13.91 7.60
N ASP A 473 -0.77 12.86 7.84
CA ASP A 473 -1.63 12.71 9.02
C ASP A 473 -0.89 12.25 10.29
N TYR A 474 0.40 11.96 10.18
CA TYR A 474 1.24 11.52 11.30
C TYR A 474 2.31 12.55 11.63
N TYR A 475 3.56 12.33 11.23
CA TYR A 475 4.71 13.07 11.79
C TYR A 475 4.67 14.57 11.53
N LYS A 476 4.16 14.99 10.37
CA LYS A 476 4.08 16.41 10.00
C LYS A 476 2.91 17.12 10.68
N SER A 477 1.70 16.58 10.62
CA SER A 477 0.54 17.19 11.28
C SER A 477 0.58 17.11 12.81
N LEU A 478 1.35 16.19 13.38
CA LEU A 478 1.66 16.16 14.82
C LEU A 478 2.79 17.12 15.22
N LEU A 479 3.40 17.83 14.27
CA LEU A 479 4.52 18.76 14.49
C LEU A 479 5.76 18.13 15.16
N ILE A 480 5.89 16.81 15.08
CA ILE A 480 7.00 16.03 15.66
C ILE A 480 8.12 15.75 14.66
N CYS A 481 7.91 16.03 13.37
CA CYS A 481 8.91 15.80 12.34
C CYS A 481 10.09 16.78 12.49
N ASN A 482 11.26 16.26 12.88
CA ASN A 482 12.52 17.01 12.96
C ASN A 482 13.62 16.28 12.19
N PRO A 483 13.71 16.49 10.87
CA PRO A 483 14.61 15.69 10.04
C PRO A 483 16.07 16.02 10.34
N ASP A 484 16.88 14.99 10.54
CA ASP A 484 18.34 15.08 10.47
C ASP A 484 18.84 14.66 9.08
N SER A 485 20.16 14.60 8.90
CA SER A 485 20.78 14.17 7.63
C SER A 485 20.52 12.71 7.25
N PHE A 486 20.03 11.89 8.18
CA PHE A 486 19.72 10.47 7.96
C PHE A 486 18.27 10.26 7.53
N CYS A 487 17.35 11.16 7.93
CA CYS A 487 15.93 11.12 7.56
C CYS A 487 15.67 11.17 6.04
N SER A 488 16.56 11.78 5.23
CA SER A 488 16.41 11.83 3.77
C SER A 488 16.59 10.47 3.08
N LYS A 489 17.14 9.47 3.78
CA LYS A 489 17.50 8.15 3.21
C LYS A 489 16.49 7.05 3.54
N ILE A 490 15.40 7.36 4.25
CA ILE A 490 14.47 6.37 4.84
C ILE A 490 13.01 6.71 4.52
N LYS A 491 12.16 5.68 4.48
CA LYS A 491 10.71 5.84 4.21
C LYS A 491 9.88 6.02 5.48
N ASN A 492 10.29 5.39 6.59
CA ASN A 492 9.60 5.42 7.88
C ASN A 492 10.58 5.34 9.06
N PRO A 493 10.14 5.65 10.29
CA PRO A 493 11.00 5.64 11.48
C PRO A 493 11.66 4.30 11.81
N ALA A 494 11.00 3.18 11.52
CA ALA A 494 11.57 1.85 11.79
C ALA A 494 12.81 1.58 10.92
N MET A 495 12.77 1.98 9.64
CA MET A 495 13.94 1.90 8.75
C MET A 495 15.10 2.77 9.23
N TYR A 496 14.81 3.93 9.84
CA TYR A 496 15.83 4.77 10.46
C TYR A 496 16.56 4.01 11.55
N ALA A 497 15.81 3.51 12.55
CA ALA A 497 16.38 2.85 13.72
C ALA A 497 17.20 1.62 13.32
N LYS A 498 16.66 0.79 12.43
CA LYS A 498 17.33 -0.40 11.90
C LYS A 498 18.67 -0.07 11.24
N ARG A 499 18.69 0.84 10.28
CA ARG A 499 19.93 1.17 9.55
C ARG A 499 20.98 1.83 10.44
N LYS A 500 20.56 2.69 11.37
CA LYS A 500 21.48 3.35 12.31
C LYS A 500 22.12 2.33 13.25
N TYR A 501 21.34 1.38 13.75
CA TYR A 501 21.82 0.28 14.59
C TYR A 501 22.76 -0.67 13.83
N GLU A 502 22.42 -1.05 12.59
CA GLU A 502 23.28 -1.91 11.75
C GLU A 502 24.65 -1.29 11.46
N LEU A 503 24.70 0.01 11.19
CA LEU A 503 25.96 0.73 10.95
C LEU A 503 26.87 0.71 12.18
N GLU A 504 26.28 0.89 13.37
CA GLU A 504 27.01 0.84 14.64
C GLU A 504 27.54 -0.57 14.91
N GLN A 505 26.71 -1.60 14.73
CA GLN A 505 27.13 -3.00 14.88
C GLN A 505 28.27 -3.37 13.92
N GLN A 506 28.26 -2.83 12.68
CA GLN A 506 29.34 -3.02 11.73
C GLN A 506 30.62 -2.28 12.14
N ALA A 507 30.52 -1.07 12.69
CA ALA A 507 31.65 -0.32 13.21
C ALA A 507 32.31 -1.06 14.40
N GLN A 508 31.52 -1.58 15.32
CA GLN A 508 31.98 -2.34 16.48
C GLN A 508 32.62 -3.69 16.07
N LYS A 509 32.07 -4.38 15.05
CA LYS A 509 32.69 -5.59 14.46
C LYS A 509 34.03 -5.28 13.76
N LYS A 510 34.19 -4.11 13.14
CA LYS A 510 35.46 -3.68 12.53
C LYS A 510 36.51 -3.27 13.58
N GLN A 511 36.09 -2.72 14.72
CA GLN A 511 36.99 -2.37 15.83
C GLN A 511 37.42 -3.60 16.65
N SER A 512 36.54 -4.57 16.89
CA SER A 512 36.88 -5.83 17.59
C SER A 512 37.85 -6.72 16.80
N LYS A 513 37.79 -6.72 15.46
CA LYS A 513 38.78 -7.39 14.59
C LYS A 513 40.16 -6.72 14.57
N LYS A 514 40.33 -5.51 15.13
CA LYS A 514 41.60 -4.76 15.16
C LYS A 514 42.35 -4.80 16.50
N LYS A 515 41.84 -5.46 17.55
CA LYS A 515 42.59 -5.64 18.81
C LYS A 515 43.40 -6.95 18.81
N PRO A 516 44.74 -6.93 18.98
CA PRO A 516 45.52 -8.16 19.15
C PRO A 516 45.20 -8.81 20.50
N SER A 517 45.04 -10.13 20.50
CA SER A 517 44.86 -10.93 21.72
C SER A 517 46.10 -10.81 22.62
N LYS A 518 45.97 -10.13 23.77
CA LYS A 518 46.91 -10.32 24.88
C LYS A 518 46.63 -11.70 25.48
N LYS A 519 47.49 -12.67 25.17
CA LYS A 519 47.52 -13.97 25.85
C LYS A 519 47.87 -13.76 27.32
N SER A 520 47.01 -14.27 28.20
CA SER A 520 47.31 -14.52 29.61
C SER A 520 48.26 -15.71 29.71
N GLU A 521 49.52 -15.47 30.05
CA GLU A 521 50.43 -16.50 30.54
C GLU A 521 50.13 -16.78 32.01
N THR A 522 49.53 -17.94 32.28
CA THR A 522 49.67 -18.67 33.55
C THR A 522 49.60 -20.15 33.23
N ASP A 523 50.40 -20.92 33.97
CA ASP A 523 50.59 -22.38 33.91
C ASP A 523 51.47 -22.97 32.80
N LYS A 524 52.78 -23.04 33.09
CA LYS A 524 53.46 -24.34 33.21
C LYS A 524 54.69 -24.29 34.12
N LYS A 525 54.69 -25.23 35.07
CA LYS A 525 55.68 -25.57 36.11
C LYS A 525 57.02 -26.11 35.54
N PRO A 526 58.06 -26.33 36.38
CA PRO A 526 59.44 -25.91 36.15
C PRO A 526 60.39 -27.04 35.74
N LYS A 527 61.60 -26.69 35.28
CA LYS A 527 62.81 -27.53 35.45
C LYS A 527 64.11 -26.69 35.47
N LYS A 528 64.72 -26.74 36.66
CA LYS A 528 66.15 -26.96 36.97
C LYS A 528 67.24 -25.99 36.49
N ASP A 529 67.85 -25.44 37.53
CA ASP A 529 69.29 -25.34 37.82
C ASP A 529 70.07 -24.06 37.47
N ALA A 530 70.72 -23.61 38.55
CA ALA A 530 71.59 -22.47 38.87
C ALA A 530 72.81 -22.29 37.93
N PRO A 531 73.65 -21.23 38.06
CA PRO A 531 73.80 -20.35 39.21
C PRO A 531 73.99 -18.83 39.00
N LYS A 532 73.81 -18.16 40.14
CA LYS A 532 74.03 -16.76 40.50
C LYS A 532 75.40 -16.19 40.13
N LYS A 533 75.42 -14.88 39.83
CA LYS A 533 76.27 -13.77 40.37
C LYS A 533 76.10 -12.58 39.39
N SER A 534 76.01 -11.31 39.77
CA SER A 534 76.33 -10.60 41.00
C SER A 534 75.89 -9.14 40.91
N SER A 535 75.61 -8.54 42.08
CA SER A 535 75.95 -7.15 42.51
C SER A 535 75.37 -5.96 41.72
N LYS A 536 74.51 -5.15 42.36
CA LYS A 536 74.80 -3.92 43.16
C LYS A 536 74.35 -2.68 42.37
N LYS A 537 73.40 -1.91 42.92
CA LYS A 537 73.60 -0.60 43.59
C LYS A 537 74.20 0.43 42.62
N THR A 538 73.67 1.63 42.41
CA THR A 538 72.86 2.54 43.23
C THR A 538 72.42 3.68 42.29
N GLU A 539 71.30 4.35 42.55
CA GLU A 539 71.20 5.78 42.90
C GLU A 539 72.37 6.65 42.39
N LYS A 540 72.18 7.82 41.77
CA LYS A 540 71.21 8.88 42.07
C LYS A 540 71.37 9.98 41.00
N THR A 541 70.28 10.74 40.78
CA THR A 541 70.21 12.21 40.56
C THR A 541 71.48 12.93 40.06
N THR A 542 71.42 13.82 39.08
CA THR A 542 70.68 15.11 39.06
C THR A 542 70.82 15.69 37.63
N LYS A 543 69.82 16.41 37.11
CA LYS A 543 69.89 17.87 36.76
C LYS A 543 71.22 18.28 36.09
N GLU A 544 71.24 18.88 34.91
CA GLU A 544 70.59 20.15 34.55
C GLU A 544 70.74 20.39 33.03
N GLU A 545 69.75 21.07 32.46
CA GLU A 545 69.88 22.13 31.44
C GLU A 545 70.81 21.94 30.22
N ASN A 546 70.22 21.57 29.08
CA ASN A 546 69.83 22.51 28.01
C ASN A 546 69.11 21.78 26.87
#